data_AF-A0A2D5AYC8-F1
#
_entry.id   AF-A0A2D5AYC8-F1
#
_cell.length_a   1.000
_cell.length_b   1.000
_cell.length_c   1.000
_cell.angle_alpha   90.00
_cell.angle_beta   90.00
_cell.angle_gamma   90.00
#
_symmetry.space_group_name_H-M   'P 1'
#
loop_
_entity.id
_entity.type
_entity.pdbx_description
1 polymer ?
#
loop_
_entity_poly.entity_id
_entity_poly.type
_entity_poly.pdbx_seq_one_letter_code
_entity_poly.pdbx_strand_id
1 'polypeptide(L)'
;MTLSESSATFEVLLQTSIPTAEALVRRLAAQGVDAEIIDHPSSLALILACGTYRVRIGVPSEQLESAKGWMRDWEPDVRANVKELSKNVYRQALTALIPGLAVLGGNLWIMGEFRLLMVVPALIVCFLAFMAQAFFQRSRVR
;
A
#
# COMPACT_ATOMS: atom_id res chain seq x y z
N MET A 1 -17.98 28.79 33.43
CA MET A 1 -17.76 27.86 32.31
C MET A 1 -16.32 27.42 32.37
N THR A 2 -16.08 26.29 33.03
CA THR A 2 -14.77 25.66 33.16
C THR A 2 -14.44 24.97 31.84
N LEU A 3 -13.48 25.52 31.09
CA LEU A 3 -12.81 24.80 30.02
C LEU A 3 -12.05 23.66 30.67
N SER A 4 -12.64 22.46 30.66
CA SER A 4 -11.94 21.23 30.99
C SER A 4 -10.97 20.96 29.84
N GLU A 5 -9.79 21.54 29.92
CA GLU A 5 -8.62 21.08 29.17
C GLU A 5 -8.29 19.67 29.68
N SER A 6 -9.04 18.68 29.20
CA SER A 6 -8.57 17.31 29.21
C SER A 6 -7.41 17.27 28.24
N SER A 7 -6.21 17.51 28.75
CA SER A 7 -4.95 17.21 28.08
C SER A 7 -4.89 15.69 27.91
N ALA A 8 -5.66 15.15 26.97
CA ALA A 8 -5.56 13.77 26.56
C ALA A 8 -4.18 13.60 25.92
N THR A 9 -3.26 13.01 26.66
CA THR A 9 -1.91 12.75 26.18
C THR A 9 -1.99 11.64 25.15
N PHE A 10 -1.90 12.00 23.86
CA PHE A 10 -1.89 11.01 22.79
C PHE A 10 -0.54 10.32 22.74
N GLU A 11 -0.55 8.99 22.83
CA GLU A 11 0.62 8.16 22.65
C GLU A 11 0.64 7.54 21.26
N VAL A 12 1.84 7.43 20.68
CA VAL A 12 2.02 6.88 19.34
C VAL A 12 1.88 5.36 19.41
N LEU A 13 0.82 4.86 18.78
CA LEU A 13 0.53 3.43 18.71
C LEU A 13 1.35 2.73 17.61
N LEU A 14 1.36 3.31 16.40
CA LEU A 14 2.00 2.73 15.22
C LEU A 14 2.37 3.81 14.20
N GLN A 15 3.42 3.55 13.41
CA GLN A 15 3.75 4.32 12.23
C GLN A 15 3.59 3.47 10.96
N THR A 16 2.71 3.86 10.04
CA THR A 16 2.37 3.08 8.84
C THR A 16 1.99 3.95 7.64
N SER A 17 1.74 3.37 6.47
CA SER A 17 1.29 4.11 5.29
C SER A 17 -0.11 4.71 5.51
N ILE A 18 -0.39 5.85 4.89
CA ILE A 18 -1.69 6.55 5.00
C ILE A 18 -2.91 5.64 4.79
N PRO A 19 -3.02 4.87 3.70
CA PRO A 19 -4.21 4.04 3.50
C PRO A 19 -4.37 2.97 4.59
N THR A 20 -3.26 2.48 5.14
CA THR A 20 -3.28 1.54 6.27
C THR A 20 -3.68 2.25 7.55
N ALA A 21 -3.17 3.46 7.79
CA ALA A 21 -3.50 4.26 8.96
C ALA A 21 -4.98 4.65 9.00
N GLU A 22 -5.53 5.13 7.88
CA GLU A 22 -6.96 5.45 7.77
C GLU A 22 -7.83 4.22 8.04
N ALA A 23 -7.46 3.07 7.48
CA ALA A 23 -8.18 1.82 7.73
C ALA A 23 -8.10 1.39 9.20
N LEU A 24 -6.93 1.55 9.85
CA LEU A 24 -6.74 1.22 11.26
C LEU A 24 -7.55 2.16 12.16
N VAL A 25 -7.50 3.46 11.90
CA VAL A 25 -8.27 4.48 12.65
C VAL A 25 -9.77 4.19 12.58
N ARG A 26 -10.32 3.94 11.38
CA ARG A 26 -11.74 3.61 11.23
C ARG A 26 -12.14 2.35 12.00
N ARG A 27 -11.25 1.35 12.07
CA ARG A 27 -11.52 0.11 12.79
C ARG A 27 -11.40 0.28 14.30
N LEU A 28 -10.40 1.02 14.78
CA LEU A 28 -10.27 1.38 16.19
C LEU A 28 -11.48 2.18 16.66
N ALA A 29 -11.95 3.14 15.86
CA ALA A 29 -13.18 3.88 16.12
C ALA A 29 -14.41 2.96 16.21
N ALA A 30 -14.50 1.93 15.38
CA ALA A 30 -15.57 0.93 15.44
C ALA A 30 -15.53 0.08 16.74
N GLN A 31 -14.38 -0.02 17.40
CA GLN A 31 -14.20 -0.67 18.70
C GLN A 31 -14.31 0.32 19.88
N GLY A 32 -14.70 1.57 19.62
CA GLY A 32 -14.81 2.62 20.64
C GLY A 32 -13.46 3.19 21.09
N VAL A 33 -12.37 2.93 20.34
CA VAL A 33 -11.05 3.51 20.60
C VAL A 33 -10.91 4.79 19.77
N ASP A 34 -10.63 5.90 20.45
CA ASP A 34 -10.49 7.21 19.80
C ASP A 34 -9.07 7.36 19.23
N ALA A 35 -8.86 6.92 17.99
CA ALA A 35 -7.56 6.96 17.33
C ALA A 35 -7.51 8.11 16.30
N GLU A 36 -6.41 8.84 16.27
CA GLU A 36 -6.21 9.96 15.34
C GLU A 36 -4.86 9.85 14.60
N ILE A 37 -4.79 10.40 13.39
CA ILE A 37 -3.55 10.52 12.64
C ILE A 37 -2.87 11.83 13.07
N ILE A 38 -1.71 11.74 13.72
CA ILE A 38 -1.01 12.91 14.27
C ILE A 38 -0.31 13.70 13.15
N ASP A 39 0.18 13.01 12.12
CA ASP A 39 0.93 13.62 11.03
C ASP A 39 0.12 13.65 9.74
N HIS A 40 -0.29 14.84 9.31
CA HIS A 40 -0.85 15.06 7.99
C HIS A 40 0.21 15.66 7.05
N PRO A 41 0.85 14.87 6.18
CA PRO A 41 1.83 15.40 5.24
C PRO A 41 1.18 16.35 4.23
N SER A 42 1.94 17.36 3.81
CA SER A 42 1.55 18.18 2.68
C SER A 42 1.46 17.33 1.40
N SER A 43 0.61 17.75 0.46
CA SER A 43 0.46 17.10 -0.85
C SER A 43 1.79 16.98 -1.61
N LEU A 44 2.69 17.97 -1.46
CA LEU A 44 4.04 17.93 -2.00
C LEU A 44 4.88 16.80 -1.42
N ALA A 45 4.86 16.62 -0.09
CA ALA A 45 5.59 15.54 0.57
C ALA A 45 5.10 14.15 0.11
N LEU A 46 3.79 14.02 -0.18
CA LEU A 46 3.21 12.79 -0.69
C LEU A 46 3.68 12.43 -2.10
N ILE A 47 3.76 13.43 -2.98
CA ILE A 47 4.23 13.25 -4.36
C ILE A 47 5.71 12.88 -4.36
N LEU A 48 6.53 13.60 -3.59
CA LEU A 48 7.97 13.37 -3.51
C LEU A 48 8.32 12.01 -2.88
N ALA A 49 7.52 11.55 -1.92
CA ALA A 49 7.75 10.26 -1.28
C ALA A 49 7.31 9.06 -2.13
N CYS A 50 6.70 9.25 -3.30
CA CYS A 50 6.21 8.17 -4.17
C CYS A 50 5.40 7.10 -3.41
N GLY A 51 4.60 7.50 -2.41
CA GLY A 51 3.80 6.58 -1.59
C GLY A 51 4.54 5.85 -0.46
N THR A 52 5.79 6.18 -0.18
CA THR A 52 6.57 5.61 0.94
C THR A 52 6.40 6.35 2.26
N TYR A 53 5.66 7.47 2.26
CA TYR A 53 5.44 8.27 3.46
C TYR A 53 4.70 7.47 4.53
N ARG A 54 5.19 7.55 5.78
CA ARG A 54 4.58 6.88 6.93
C ARG A 54 4.07 7.90 7.93
N VAL A 55 2.79 7.79 8.30
CA VAL A 55 2.11 8.63 9.28
C VAL A 55 2.06 7.93 10.65
N ARG A 56 2.09 8.72 11.72
CA ARG A 56 1.91 8.25 13.10
C ARG A 56 0.44 8.27 13.50
N ILE A 57 0.00 7.21 14.16
CA ILE A 57 -1.34 7.07 14.73
C ILE A 57 -1.22 7.26 16.24
N GLY A 58 -1.96 8.21 16.78
CA GLY A 58 -2.09 8.51 18.19
C GLY A 58 -3.35 7.89 18.78
N VAL A 59 -3.26 7.43 20.02
CA VAL A 59 -4.42 7.00 20.83
C VAL A 59 -4.28 7.62 22.23
N PRO A 60 -5.37 7.99 22.92
CA PRO A 60 -5.33 8.40 24.32
C PRO A 60 -4.60 7.37 25.17
N SER A 61 -3.71 7.83 26.05
CA SER A 61 -2.89 6.97 26.91
C SER A 61 -3.73 6.00 27.76
N GLU A 62 -4.93 6.40 28.17
CA GLU A 62 -5.89 5.57 28.90
C GLU A 62 -6.36 4.33 28.10
N GLN A 63 -6.35 4.42 26.78
CA GLN A 63 -6.86 3.39 25.86
C GLN A 63 -5.73 2.63 25.14
N LEU A 64 -4.46 2.97 25.42
CA LEU A 64 -3.31 2.41 24.73
C LEU A 64 -3.21 0.89 24.87
N GLU A 65 -3.37 0.37 26.09
CA GLU A 65 -3.26 -1.07 26.33
C GLU A 65 -4.40 -1.86 25.65
N SER A 66 -5.62 -1.31 25.65
CA SER A 66 -6.74 -1.87 24.89
C SER A 66 -6.46 -1.85 23.38
N ALA A 67 -5.93 -0.75 22.84
CA ALA A 67 -5.58 -0.63 21.42
C ALA A 67 -4.49 -1.62 21.01
N LYS A 68 -3.46 -1.82 21.85
CA LYS A 68 -2.43 -2.85 21.65
C LYS A 68 -3.01 -4.27 21.65
N GLY A 69 -3.97 -4.55 22.55
CA GLY A 69 -4.69 -5.81 22.60
C GLY A 69 -5.39 -6.11 21.27
N TRP A 70 -6.19 -5.16 20.77
CA TRP A 70 -6.87 -5.28 19.48
C TRP A 70 -5.90 -5.47 18.31
N MET A 71 -4.79 -4.73 18.29
CA MET A 71 -3.78 -4.89 17.26
C MET A 71 -3.13 -6.28 17.24
N ARG A 72 -2.87 -6.85 18.42
CA ARG A 72 -2.25 -8.17 18.54
C ARG A 72 -3.17 -9.28 18.03
N ASP A 73 -4.47 -9.16 18.28
CA ASP A 73 -5.46 -10.10 17.76
C ASP A 73 -5.64 -9.98 16.23
N TRP A 74 -5.25 -8.84 15.63
CA TRP A 74 -5.36 -8.59 14.20
C TRP A 74 -4.14 -8.99 13.38
N GLU A 75 -2.94 -9.05 13.96
CA GLU A 75 -1.73 -9.53 13.27
C GLU A 75 -1.90 -10.86 12.52
N PRO A 76 -2.55 -11.91 13.08
CA PRO A 76 -2.73 -13.17 12.37
C PRO A 76 -3.61 -13.04 11.11
N ASP A 77 -4.69 -12.26 11.17
CA ASP A 77 -5.63 -12.07 10.06
C ASP A 77 -5.01 -11.26 8.91
N VAL A 78 -4.22 -10.23 9.23
CA VAL A 78 -3.50 -9.45 8.22
C VAL A 78 -2.44 -10.33 7.54
N ARG A 79 -1.72 -11.16 8.30
CA ARG A 79 -0.66 -12.02 7.77
C ARG A 79 -1.21 -13.08 6.80
N ALA A 80 -2.39 -13.63 7.09
CA ALA A 80 -3.08 -14.56 6.21
C ALA A 80 -3.49 -13.89 4.88
N ASN A 81 -4.12 -12.71 4.97
CA ASN A 81 -4.57 -11.96 3.80
C ASN A 81 -3.41 -11.48 2.90
N VAL A 82 -2.29 -11.04 3.49
CA VAL A 82 -1.10 -10.63 2.73
C VAL A 82 -0.45 -11.81 2.00
N LYS A 83 -0.44 -13.00 2.61
CA LYS A 83 0.07 -14.24 1.99
C LYS A 83 -0.78 -14.64 0.78
N GLU A 84 -2.10 -14.47 0.87
CA GLU A 84 -3.00 -14.77 -0.24
C GLU A 84 -2.88 -13.72 -1.37
N LEU A 85 -2.80 -12.44 -0.99
CA LEU A 85 -2.62 -11.34 -1.94
C LEU A 85 -1.28 -11.45 -2.69
N SER A 86 -0.20 -11.73 -1.99
CA SER A 86 1.13 -11.93 -2.60
C SER A 86 1.15 -13.14 -3.55
N LYS A 87 0.45 -14.22 -3.22
CA LYS A 87 0.31 -15.38 -4.11
C LYS A 87 -0.42 -15.01 -5.40
N ASN A 88 -1.50 -14.21 -5.31
CA ASN A 88 -2.26 -13.76 -6.47
C ASN A 88 -1.48 -12.77 -7.34
N VAL A 89 -0.80 -11.79 -6.72
CA VAL A 89 0.06 -10.83 -7.41
C VAL A 89 1.23 -11.54 -8.09
N TYR A 90 1.89 -12.48 -7.41
CA TYR A 90 2.97 -13.27 -8.00
C TYR A 90 2.49 -14.09 -9.19
N ARG A 91 1.31 -14.71 -9.09
CA ARG A 91 0.71 -15.49 -10.18
C ARG A 91 0.40 -14.60 -11.39
N GLN A 92 -0.19 -13.43 -11.14
CA GLN A 92 -0.50 -12.45 -12.19
C GLN A 92 0.78 -11.89 -12.84
N ALA A 93 1.79 -11.55 -12.04
CA ALA A 93 3.08 -11.10 -12.50
C ALA A 93 3.76 -12.16 -13.37
N LEU A 94 3.76 -13.44 -12.95
CA LEU A 94 4.29 -14.53 -13.78
C LEU A 94 3.54 -14.67 -15.10
N THR A 95 2.20 -14.67 -15.08
CA THR A 95 1.41 -14.78 -16.32
C THR A 95 1.62 -13.59 -17.26
N ALA A 96 1.92 -12.40 -16.75
CA ALA A 96 2.21 -11.23 -17.57
C ALA A 96 3.67 -11.20 -18.06
N LEU A 97 4.62 -11.70 -17.27
CA LEU A 97 6.05 -11.72 -17.61
C LEU A 97 6.43 -12.82 -18.59
N ILE A 98 5.80 -13.99 -18.54
CA ILE A 98 6.15 -15.13 -19.41
C ILE A 98 6.00 -14.79 -20.90
N PRO A 99 4.89 -14.19 -21.37
CA PRO A 99 4.77 -13.77 -22.77
C PRO A 99 5.78 -12.69 -23.14
N GLY A 100 6.02 -11.71 -22.25
CA GLY A 100 6.98 -10.63 -22.47
C GLY A 100 8.42 -11.14 -22.60
N LEU A 101 8.82 -12.09 -21.74
CA LEU A 101 10.14 -12.74 -21.82
C LEU A 101 10.27 -13.67 -23.02
N ALA A 102 9.20 -14.35 -23.44
CA ALA A 102 9.21 -15.18 -24.64
C ALA A 102 9.36 -14.33 -25.91
N VAL A 103 8.70 -13.18 -25.99
CA VAL A 103 8.85 -12.23 -27.11
C VAL A 103 10.24 -11.60 -27.09
N LEU A 104 10.78 -11.24 -25.93
CA LEU A 104 12.15 -10.70 -25.82
C LEU A 104 13.21 -11.77 -26.15
N GLY A 105 13.08 -12.99 -25.63
CA GLY A 105 13.99 -14.11 -25.89
C GLY A 105 13.95 -14.57 -27.35
N GLY A 106 12.77 -14.62 -27.96
CA GLY A 106 12.61 -14.92 -29.39
C GLY A 106 13.23 -13.84 -30.28
N ASN A 107 13.02 -12.56 -29.97
CA ASN A 107 13.65 -11.46 -30.71
C ASN A 107 15.17 -11.41 -30.53
N LEU A 108 15.69 -11.76 -29.35
CA LEU A 108 17.13 -11.84 -29.07
C LEU A 108 17.83 -12.97 -29.84
N TRP A 109 17.13 -14.06 -30.13
CA TRP A 109 17.68 -15.18 -30.89
C TRP A 109 17.68 -14.91 -32.40
N ILE A 110 16.68 -14.17 -32.90
CA ILE A 110 16.48 -13.95 -34.35
C ILE A 110 17.32 -12.79 -34.91
N MET A 111 17.73 -11.80 -34.10
CA MET A 111 18.47 -10.64 -34.60
C MET A 111 19.83 -10.45 -33.91
N GLY A 112 20.89 -10.91 -34.59
CA GLY A 112 22.28 -10.82 -34.15
C GLY A 112 22.85 -9.40 -34.00
N GLU A 113 22.23 -8.35 -34.60
CA GLU A 113 22.87 -7.02 -34.66
C GLU A 113 21.98 -5.79 -34.34
N PHE A 114 20.64 -5.88 -34.25
CA PHE A 114 19.76 -4.71 -34.00
C PHE A 114 19.26 -4.59 -32.55
N ARG A 115 20.19 -4.65 -31.59
CA ARG A 115 19.88 -5.03 -30.19
C ARG A 115 19.20 -4.00 -29.28
N LEU A 116 19.22 -2.70 -29.59
CA LEU A 116 18.69 -1.68 -28.65
C LEU A 116 17.37 -1.02 -29.09
N LEU A 117 17.12 -0.91 -30.40
CA LEU A 117 16.03 -0.10 -30.93
C LEU A 117 14.64 -0.76 -30.83
N MET A 118 14.56 -2.10 -30.75
CA MET A 118 13.28 -2.82 -30.68
C MET A 118 12.88 -3.25 -29.26
N VAL A 119 13.83 -3.30 -28.32
CA VAL A 119 13.54 -3.68 -26.92
C VAL A 119 12.82 -2.55 -26.18
N VAL A 120 13.21 -1.30 -26.42
CA VAL A 120 12.62 -0.13 -25.76
C VAL A 120 11.13 0.03 -26.08
N PRO A 121 10.67 -0.02 -27.36
CA PRO A 121 9.25 0.03 -27.69
C PRO A 121 8.45 -1.13 -27.07
N ALA A 122 9.01 -2.35 -27.08
CA ALA A 122 8.34 -3.52 -26.51
C ALA A 122 8.14 -3.39 -24.99
N LEU A 123 9.14 -2.87 -24.28
CA LEU A 123 9.03 -2.59 -22.84
C LEU A 123 8.03 -1.47 -22.54
N ILE A 124 7.99 -0.42 -23.37
CA ILE A 124 6.99 0.66 -23.24
C ILE A 124 5.58 0.12 -23.44
N VAL A 125 5.35 -0.73 -24.46
CA VAL A 125 4.03 -1.34 -24.71
C VAL A 125 3.62 -2.25 -23.55
N CYS A 126 4.54 -3.06 -23.01
CA CYS A 126 4.25 -3.89 -21.84
C CYS A 126 3.94 -3.05 -20.60
N PHE A 127 4.67 -1.95 -20.37
CA PHE A 127 4.43 -1.04 -19.25
C PHE A 127 3.07 -0.33 -19.38
N LEU A 128 2.71 0.15 -20.56
CA LEU A 128 1.42 0.78 -20.82
C LEU A 128 0.26 -0.21 -20.67
N ALA A 129 0.41 -1.45 -21.14
CA ALA A 129 -0.58 -2.50 -20.95
C ALA A 129 -0.78 -2.83 -19.46
N PHE A 130 0.31 -2.89 -18.69
CA PHE A 130 0.26 -3.10 -17.25
C PHE A 130 -0.45 -1.94 -16.53
N MET A 131 -0.12 -0.69 -16.87
CA MET A 131 -0.77 0.50 -16.32
C MET A 131 -2.27 0.56 -16.66
N ALA A 132 -2.64 0.23 -17.90
CA ALA A 132 -4.03 0.19 -18.33
C ALA A 132 -4.83 -0.88 -17.56
N GLN A 133 -4.24 -2.06 -17.34
CA GLN A 133 -4.86 -3.13 -16.57
C GLN A 133 -5.01 -2.77 -15.09
N ALA A 134 -3.99 -2.16 -14.48
CA ALA A 134 -4.05 -1.67 -13.11
C ALA A 134 -5.12 -0.59 -12.93
N PHE A 135 -5.26 0.32 -13.90
CA PHE A 135 -6.30 1.35 -13.91
C PHE A 135 -7.71 0.75 -14.04
N PHE A 136 -7.89 -0.21 -14.95
CA PHE A 136 -9.18 -0.90 -15.12
C PHE A 136 -9.61 -1.67 -13.86
N GLN A 137 -8.69 -2.35 -13.19
CA GLN A 137 -9.03 -3.03 -11.94
C GLN A 137 -9.41 -2.05 -10.84
N ARG A 138 -8.78 -0.87 -10.77
CA ARG A 138 -9.15 0.18 -9.81
C ARG A 138 -10.55 0.76 -10.07
N SER A 139 -11.00 0.79 -11.33
CA SER A 139 -12.33 1.30 -11.70
C SER A 139 -13.50 0.34 -11.41
N ARG A 140 -13.23 -0.96 -11.26
CA ARG A 140 -14.26 -1.98 -10.96
C ARG A 140 -14.56 -2.17 -9.46
N VAL A 141 -13.79 -1.53 -8.58
CA VAL A 141 -13.91 -1.66 -7.12
C VAL A 141 -14.65 -0.46 -6.49
N ARG A 142 -15.22 0.43 -7.32
CA ARG A 142 -16.23 1.43 -6.92
C ARG A 142 -17.59 0.98 -7.42
#